data_AF-A0A976K2M1-F1
#
_entry.id   AF-A0A976K2M1-F1
#
_cell.length_a   1.000
_cell.length_b   1.000
_cell.length_c   1.000
_cell.angle_alpha   90.00
_cell.angle_beta   90.00
_cell.angle_gamma   90.00
#
_symmetry.space_group_name_H-M   'P 1'
#
loop_
_entity.id
_entity.type
_entity.pdbx_description
1 polymer ?
#
loop_
_entity_poly.entity_id
_entity_poly.type
_entity_poly.pdbx_seq_one_letter_code
_entity_poly.pdbx_strand_id
1 'polypeptide(L)'
;MLAFGAPAGAQVGVRNFPSDALRATMVVVQPPEIRMDGRTMRLSPGARIFGTTNTVVLSASLVGQELTVNFVADGLGHAHQVWILTPAEAAEKRPRAGDQRNWRTSADGAN
;
A
#
# COMPACT_ATOMS: atom_id res chain seq x y z
N MET A 1 -21.01 -30.97 27.48
CA MET A 1 -20.93 -31.47 26.10
C MET A 1 -20.61 -30.28 25.19
N LEU A 2 -19.34 -30.22 24.77
CA LEU A 2 -18.69 -29.49 23.64
C LEU A 2 -19.23 -28.12 23.19
N ALA A 3 -18.39 -27.10 23.39
CA ALA A 3 -18.52 -25.75 22.85
C ALA A 3 -18.20 -25.72 21.34
N PHE A 4 -19.07 -25.09 20.55
CA PHE A 4 -18.79 -24.76 19.14
C PHE A 4 -18.01 -23.44 19.07
N GLY A 5 -16.71 -23.53 18.82
CA GLY A 5 -15.90 -22.39 18.40
C GLY A 5 -16.14 -22.11 16.92
N ALA A 6 -16.76 -20.98 16.60
CA ALA A 6 -16.91 -20.54 15.22
C ALA A 6 -15.52 -20.24 14.62
N PRO A 7 -15.16 -20.76 13.44
CA PRO A 7 -13.99 -20.29 12.73
C PRO A 7 -14.24 -18.83 12.35
N ALA A 8 -13.47 -17.91 12.95
CA ALA A 8 -13.36 -16.54 12.50
C ALA A 8 -12.75 -16.56 11.08
N GLY A 9 -13.61 -16.70 10.08
CA GLY A 9 -13.27 -16.47 8.69
C GLY A 9 -12.91 -15.01 8.57
N ALA A 10 -11.61 -14.72 8.60
CA ALA A 10 -11.10 -13.42 8.19
C ALA A 10 -11.68 -13.14 6.80
N GLN A 11 -12.60 -12.19 6.76
CA GLN A 11 -13.29 -11.78 5.56
C GLN A 11 -12.23 -11.18 4.65
N VAL A 12 -11.71 -11.97 3.71
CA VAL A 12 -10.91 -11.48 2.59
C VAL A 12 -11.87 -10.79 1.62
N GLY A 13 -12.54 -9.74 2.13
CA GLY A 13 -13.32 -8.82 1.33
C GLY A 13 -12.34 -7.89 0.63
N VAL A 14 -12.52 -7.73 -0.68
CA VAL A 14 -11.84 -6.71 -1.49
C VAL A 14 -11.93 -5.39 -0.72
N ARG A 15 -10.79 -4.93 -0.21
CA ARG A 15 -10.82 -3.77 0.69
C ARG A 15 -11.17 -2.54 -0.10
N ASN A 16 -11.94 -1.66 0.53
CA ASN A 16 -12.19 -0.34 -0.02
C ASN A 16 -10.93 0.51 0.17
N PHE A 17 -10.04 0.50 -0.82
CA PHE A 17 -8.92 1.42 -0.85
C PHE A 17 -9.42 2.83 -1.18
N PRO A 18 -8.91 3.88 -0.50
CA PRO A 18 -9.23 5.25 -0.89
C PRO A 18 -8.79 5.50 -2.34
N SER A 19 -9.48 6.41 -3.04
CA SER A 19 -9.14 6.79 -4.43
C SER A 19 -7.76 7.42 -4.58
N ASP A 20 -7.19 7.91 -3.47
CA ASP A 20 -5.83 8.45 -3.39
C ASP A 20 -4.75 7.35 -3.27
N ALA A 21 -5.13 6.11 -2.99
CA ALA A 21 -4.18 5.01 -2.83
C ALA A 21 -3.52 4.65 -4.17
N LEU A 22 -2.20 4.81 -4.21
CA LEU A 22 -1.36 4.54 -5.35
C LEU A 22 -0.77 3.13 -5.28
N ARG A 23 -0.80 2.41 -6.41
CA ARG A 23 -0.09 1.13 -6.49
C ARG A 23 1.41 1.33 -6.72
N ALA A 24 2.23 0.64 -5.95
CA ALA A 24 3.66 0.49 -6.18
C ALA A 24 4.19 -0.87 -5.68
N THR A 25 5.31 -1.30 -6.23
CA THR A 25 6.04 -2.45 -5.71
C THR A 25 6.94 -2.01 -4.57
N MET A 26 6.63 -2.39 -3.33
CA MET A 26 7.43 -2.08 -2.17
C MET A 26 8.48 -3.17 -1.91
N VAL A 27 9.72 -2.75 -1.77
CA VAL A 27 10.84 -3.56 -1.28
C VAL A 27 11.37 -2.88 -0.03
N VAL A 28 11.27 -3.54 1.12
CA VAL A 28 11.84 -2.98 2.35
C VAL A 28 13.35 -3.24 2.33
N VAL A 29 14.15 -2.18 2.25
CA VAL A 29 15.62 -2.27 2.26
C VAL A 29 16.13 -2.22 3.69
N GLN A 30 15.80 -1.13 4.40
CA GLN A 30 16.22 -0.91 5.78
C GLN A 30 15.20 0.02 6.45
N PRO A 31 14.42 -0.40 7.45
CA PRO A 31 13.47 0.50 8.10
C PRO A 31 14.18 1.74 8.66
N PRO A 32 13.69 2.98 8.44
CA PRO A 32 12.42 3.38 7.80
C PRO A 32 12.48 3.63 6.27
N GLU A 33 13.62 3.36 5.63
CA GLU A 33 13.83 3.46 4.18
C GLU A 33 13.29 2.22 3.44
N ILE A 34 12.47 2.48 2.44
CA ILE A 34 11.81 1.48 1.60
C ILE A 34 11.99 1.89 0.14
N ARG A 35 11.98 0.93 -0.78
CA ARG A 35 11.91 1.23 -2.21
C ARG A 35 10.50 0.99 -2.69
N MET A 36 9.89 1.98 -3.34
CA MET A 36 8.61 1.83 -4.02
C MET A 36 8.81 2.03 -5.52
N ASP A 37 8.45 1.03 -6.32
CA ASP A 37 8.61 1.08 -7.79
C ASP A 37 10.07 1.37 -8.20
N GLY A 38 11.03 0.86 -7.43
CA GLY A 38 12.47 1.10 -7.60
C GLY A 38 13.00 2.41 -7.02
N ARG A 39 12.13 3.34 -6.61
CA ARG A 39 12.48 4.64 -6.03
C ARG A 39 12.62 4.54 -4.51
N THR A 40 13.74 5.02 -3.98
CA THR A 40 13.93 5.11 -2.52
C THR A 40 12.95 6.13 -1.93
N MET A 41 12.17 5.70 -0.94
CA MET A 41 11.18 6.47 -0.20
C MET A 41 11.32 6.15 1.29
N ARG A 42 10.81 7.05 2.13
CA ARG A 42 10.77 6.82 3.58
C ARG A 42 9.32 6.65 4.04
N LEU A 43 9.14 5.78 5.04
CA LEU A 43 7.90 5.71 5.80
C LEU A 43 7.74 6.96 6.68
N SER A 44 6.54 7.52 6.73
CA SER A 44 6.20 8.62 7.63
C SER A 44 6.37 8.21 9.10
N PRO A 45 6.69 9.16 10.01
CA PRO A 45 6.63 8.90 11.45
C PRO A 45 5.19 8.54 11.85
N GLY A 46 4.95 7.28 12.17
CA GLY A 46 3.60 6.73 12.42
C GLY A 46 2.96 5.99 11.26
N ALA A 47 3.72 5.70 10.20
CA ALA A 47 3.21 4.94 9.06
C ALA A 47 2.67 3.57 9.47
N ARG A 48 1.53 3.18 8.89
CA ARG A 48 0.90 1.88 9.15
C ARG A 48 0.95 1.02 7.91
N ILE A 49 1.46 -0.20 8.07
CA ILE A 49 1.46 -1.20 7.01
C ILE A 49 0.38 -2.22 7.35
N PHE A 50 -0.60 -2.37 6.47
CA PHE A 50 -1.67 -3.33 6.59
C PHE A 50 -1.31 -4.54 5.72
N GLY A 51 -1.21 -5.72 6.32
CA GLY A 51 -1.03 -6.99 5.61
C GLY A 51 -2.25 -7.36 4.77
N THR A 52 -2.26 -8.55 4.18
CA THR A 52 -3.34 -9.11 3.35
C THR A 52 -4.62 -9.49 4.12
N THR A 53 -4.57 -9.46 5.46
CA THR A 53 -5.72 -9.70 6.35
C THR A 53 -6.21 -8.44 7.07
N ASN A 54 -5.84 -7.24 6.60
CA ASN A 54 -6.14 -5.96 7.25
C ASN A 54 -5.55 -5.80 8.66
N THR A 55 -4.55 -6.62 8.96
CA THR A 55 -3.77 -6.57 10.21
C THR A 55 -2.59 -5.63 10.04
N VAL A 56 -2.25 -4.87 11.08
CA VAL A 56 -1.03 -4.05 11.04
C VAL A 56 0.19 -4.96 11.16
N VAL A 57 1.09 -4.87 10.19
CA VAL A 57 2.34 -5.63 10.14
C VAL A 57 3.53 -4.69 10.28
N LEU A 58 4.63 -5.19 10.82
CA LEU A 58 5.85 -4.41 11.00
C LEU A 58 6.67 -4.41 9.70
N SER A 59 7.13 -3.23 9.27
CA SER A 59 8.05 -3.10 8.12
C SER A 59 9.30 -3.96 8.29
N ALA A 60 9.81 -4.05 9.53
CA ALA A 60 10.96 -4.86 9.88
C ALA A 60 10.81 -6.36 9.53
N SER A 61 9.57 -6.88 9.54
CA SER A 61 9.29 -8.28 9.18
C SER A 61 9.27 -8.53 7.67
N LEU A 62 9.25 -7.47 6.87
CA LEU A 62 9.11 -7.49 5.41
C LEU A 62 10.42 -7.12 4.69
N VAL A 63 11.50 -6.93 5.45
CA VAL A 63 12.84 -6.60 4.92
C VAL A 63 13.28 -7.65 3.92
N GLY A 64 13.72 -7.20 2.74
CA GLY A 64 14.17 -8.06 1.63
C GLY A 64 13.05 -8.71 0.80
N GLN A 65 11.78 -8.45 1.11
CA GLN A 65 10.65 -8.98 0.33
C GLN A 65 10.15 -7.96 -0.69
N GLU A 66 9.93 -8.41 -1.92
CA GLU A 66 9.27 -7.63 -2.96
C GLU A 66 7.76 -7.90 -2.91
N LEU A 67 6.98 -6.88 -2.52
CA LEU A 67 5.55 -7.01 -2.33
C LEU A 67 4.83 -5.93 -3.12
N THR A 68 3.78 -6.31 -3.85
CA THR A 68 2.90 -5.32 -4.48
C THR A 68 2.03 -4.70 -3.38
N VAL A 69 2.13 -3.39 -3.23
CA VAL A 69 1.37 -2.65 -2.21
C VAL A 69 0.59 -1.51 -2.85
N ASN A 70 -0.48 -1.11 -2.19
CA ASN A 70 -1.03 0.23 -2.37
C ASN A 70 -0.53 1.10 -1.24
N PHE A 71 -0.23 2.37 -1.51
CA PHE A 71 0.18 3.30 -0.48
C PHE A 71 -0.46 4.67 -0.69
N VAL A 72 -0.61 5.41 0.40
CA VAL A 72 -0.98 6.82 0.38
C VAL A 72 0.25 7.60 0.82
N ALA A 73 0.67 8.54 -0.03
CA ALA A 73 1.72 9.48 0.31
C ALA A 73 1.13 10.63 1.12
N ASP A 74 1.87 11.12 2.10
CA ASP A 74 1.57 12.36 2.80
C ASP A 74 1.93 13.58 1.91
N GLY A 75 1.50 14.79 2.30
CA GLY A 75 1.87 16.04 1.62
C GLY A 75 3.39 16.28 1.50
N LEU A 76 4.19 15.62 2.34
CA LEU A 76 5.66 15.62 2.25
C LEU A 76 6.24 14.56 1.29
N GLY A 77 5.40 13.72 0.67
CA GLY A 77 5.84 12.63 -0.23
C GLY A 77 6.34 11.37 0.49
N HIS A 78 6.04 11.23 1.78
CA HIS A 78 6.37 10.04 2.58
C HIS A 78 5.20 9.05 2.61
N ALA A 79 5.48 7.75 2.69
CA ALA A 79 4.42 6.75 2.78
C ALA A 79 3.75 6.78 4.17
N HIS A 80 2.50 7.23 4.23
CA HIS A 80 1.72 7.34 5.46
C HIS A 80 0.94 6.06 5.78
N GLN A 81 0.28 5.49 4.77
CA GLN A 81 -0.42 4.20 4.90
C GLN A 81 -0.03 3.30 3.75
N VAL A 82 0.22 2.02 4.05
CA VAL A 82 0.63 1.02 3.07
C VAL A 82 -0.25 -0.21 3.25
N TRP A 83 -0.77 -0.77 2.17
CA TRP A 83 -1.57 -1.99 2.16
C TRP A 83 -0.93 -3.01 1.25
N ILE A 84 -0.59 -4.17 1.80
CA ILE A 84 -0.05 -5.29 1.04
C ILE A 84 -1.18 -5.96 0.29
N LEU A 85 -1.05 -6.00 -1.03
CA LEU A 85 -2.01 -6.64 -1.91
C LEU A 85 -1.67 -8.12 -2.03
N THR A 86 -2.72 -8.94 -2.00
CA THR A 86 -2.61 -10.33 -2.45
C THR A 86 -2.33 -10.37 -3.95
N PRO A 87 -1.76 -11.45 -4.50
CA PRO A 87 -1.61 -11.62 -5.95
C PRO A 87 -2.95 -11.51 -6.70
N ALA A 88 -4.05 -11.94 -6.07
CA ALA A 88 -5.40 -11.77 -6.61
C ALA A 88 -5.82 -10.29 -6.72
N GLU A 89 -5.53 -9.46 -5.71
CA GLU A 89 -5.80 -8.03 -5.73
C GLU A 89 -4.79 -7.23 -6.59
N ALA A 90 -3.58 -7.74 -6.77
CA ALA A 90 -2.59 -7.16 -7.68
C ALA A 90 -3.02 -7.32 -9.14
N ALA A 91 -3.80 -8.36 -9.46
CA ALA A 91 -4.38 -8.57 -10.78
C ALA A 91 -5.48 -7.54 -11.14
N GLU A 92 -6.16 -6.97 -10.13
CA GLU A 92 -7.11 -5.89 -10.35
C GLU A 92 -6.40 -4.66 -10.93
N LYS A 93 -6.96 -4.06 -11.98
CA LYS A 93 -6.34 -2.92 -12.68
C LYS A 93 -6.56 -1.63 -11.88
N ARG A 94 -5.53 -1.12 -11.19
CA ARG A 94 -5.55 0.17 -10.49
C ARG A 94 -4.50 1.15 -11.03
N PRO A 95 -4.75 2.47 -10.93
CA PRO A 95 -3.76 3.49 -11.28
C PRO A 95 -2.50 3.32 -10.42
N ARG A 96 -1.33 3.31 -11.08
CA ARG A 96 -0.03 3.16 -10.43
C ARG A 96 0.54 4.54 -10.10
N ALA A 97 1.37 4.66 -9.06
CA ALA A 97 2.04 5.92 -8.71
C ALA A 97 2.80 6.56 -9.89
N GLY A 98 3.32 5.73 -10.80
CA GLY A 98 4.00 6.20 -12.02
C GLY A 98 3.08 6.85 -13.08
N ASP A 99 1.77 6.67 -12.96
CA ASP A 99 0.73 7.16 -13.88
C ASP A 99 0.19 8.55 -13.50
N GLN A 100 0.35 8.96 -12.23
CA GLN A 100 -0.07 10.29 -11.74
C GLN A 100 0.74 11.47 -12.33
N ARG A 101 1.66 11.24 -13.26
CA ARG A 101 2.29 12.30 -14.09
C ARG A 101 1.29 13.06 -14.98
N ASN A 102 0.01 12.69 -14.98
CA ASN A 102 -1.04 13.36 -15.74
C ASN A 102 -1.97 14.26 -14.90
N TRP A 103 -1.74 14.44 -13.59
CA TRP A 103 -2.60 15.31 -12.75
C TRP A 103 -2.36 16.81 -12.97
N ARG A 104 -1.19 17.21 -13.49
CA ARG A 104 -0.80 18.62 -13.62
C ARG A 104 -1.16 19.28 -14.96
N THR A 105 -1.71 18.57 -15.94
CA THR A 105 -1.90 19.13 -17.30
C THR A 105 -3.33 19.61 -17.61
N SER A 106 -4.28 19.52 -16.68
CA SER A 106 -5.64 20.04 -16.90
C SER A 106 -5.88 21.45 -16.34
N ALA A 107 -4.83 22.18 -15.94
CA ALA A 107 -4.93 23.55 -15.45
C ALA A 107 -4.38 24.62 -16.41
N ASP A 108 -3.79 24.24 -17.55
CA ASP A 108 -3.20 25.18 -18.53
C ASP A 108 -4.12 25.30 -19.75
N GLY A 109 -5.22 26.01 -19.56
CA GLY A 109 -6.25 26.23 -20.58
C GLY A 109 -7.01 27.52 -20.32
N ALA A 110 -6.28 28.62 -20.09
CA ALA A 110 -6.83 29.98 -20.14
C ALA A 110 -5.68 31.01 -20.24
N ASN A 111 -5.15 31.21 -21.45
CA ASN A 111 -4.68 32.52 -21.90
C ASN A 111 -5.16 32.72 -23.33
#